data_AF-A0A7D9LTU8-F1
#
_entry.id   AF-A0A7D9LTU8-F1
#
_cell.length_a   1.000
_cell.length_b   1.000
_cell.length_c   1.000
_cell.angle_alpha   90.00
_cell.angle_beta   90.00
_cell.angle_gamma   90.00
#
_symmetry.space_group_name_H-M   'P 1'
#
loop_
_entity.id
_entity.type
_entity.pdbx_description
1 polymer ?
#
loop_
_entity_poly.entity_id
_entity_poly.type
_entity_poly.pdbx_seq_one_letter_code
_entity_poly.pdbx_strand_id
1 'polypeptide(L)'
;MVQDTDENTKHPMANLRIQDLAKVKFIIDTGATVNLLEEKDFEALKPEIKLQHSSINIYPYKSDKPLRVLGKFTATVESRKRIDAAEFFVVSNNGRLGGSLLSYNTAKHLGLIAITNAVDTAKNTTVSCNVTIPEELFNGAGKLKDHKVKLHIDESIPPVAQTHRRIPFHLRKQVEKKLEEMEKDDIIEKTEGPTPWVSPIVVVPKPKSPNDVRICVDMRAVNKAIQRERHITPTIDDVIADLNEAKVFSKLDLNQGLNGCINISDDILVYGSNQKEHDNNLKSVLERLQSRNLTLNKLKCEFNKTSVEYFGYVFSSQGISPDPRKVEAIYATPNLHPIQTKSEVF
;
A
#
# COMPACT_ATOMS: atom_id res chain seq x y z
N MET A 1 14.76 3.62 2.49
CA MET A 1 15.44 2.61 3.35
C MET A 1 15.40 1.30 2.59
N VAL A 2 16.43 0.57 2.19
CA VAL A 2 17.88 0.48 2.44
C VAL A 2 18.57 0.64 1.07
N GLN A 3 19.56 1.52 0.93
CA GLN A 3 20.38 1.63 -0.29
C GLN A 3 21.84 1.42 0.09
N ASP A 4 22.21 0.15 0.27
CA ASP A 4 23.60 -0.36 0.18
C ASP A 4 23.63 -1.90 0.22
N THR A 5 22.61 -2.56 -0.33
CA THR A 5 22.67 -4.02 -0.53
C THR A 5 23.21 -4.27 -1.93
N ASP A 6 24.40 -4.89 -2.02
CA ASP A 6 24.73 -5.74 -3.17
C ASP A 6 23.48 -6.59 -3.46
N GLU A 7 22.88 -6.45 -4.63
CA GLU A 7 21.58 -7.04 -5.01
C GLU A 7 21.59 -8.59 -5.07
N ASN A 8 22.63 -9.25 -4.54
CA ASN A 8 22.84 -10.68 -4.64
C ASN A 8 23.17 -11.39 -3.31
N THR A 9 23.03 -10.72 -2.15
CA THR A 9 23.37 -11.32 -0.84
C THR A 9 22.14 -11.58 0.04
N LYS A 10 22.00 -12.81 0.57
CA LYS A 10 20.88 -13.27 1.41
C LYS A 10 20.74 -12.58 2.79
N HIS A 11 21.71 -11.76 3.20
CA HIS A 11 21.76 -11.13 4.52
C HIS A 11 22.05 -9.63 4.40
N PRO A 12 21.52 -8.77 5.30
CA PRO A 12 21.86 -7.35 5.33
C PRO A 12 23.34 -7.17 5.68
N MET A 13 24.06 -6.43 4.84
CA MET A 13 25.50 -6.15 5.03
C MET A 13 25.77 -4.66 5.08
N ALA A 14 26.84 -4.24 5.76
CA ALA A 14 27.30 -2.86 5.81
C ALA A 14 28.82 -2.76 5.73
N ASN A 15 29.32 -1.80 4.96
CA ASN A 15 30.74 -1.45 4.95
C ASN A 15 31.00 -0.39 6.01
N LEU A 16 31.80 -0.72 7.01
CA LEU A 16 32.13 0.15 8.14
C LEU A 16 33.61 0.49 8.16
N ARG A 17 33.93 1.74 8.51
CA ARG A 17 35.31 2.16 8.69
C ARG A 17 35.70 1.98 10.17
N ILE A 18 36.79 1.26 10.41
CA ILE A 18 37.31 1.00 11.77
C ILE A 18 38.56 1.85 11.98
N GLN A 19 38.52 2.71 13.00
CA GLN A 19 39.62 3.55 13.48
C GLN A 19 40.27 4.43 12.39
N ASP A 20 39.51 4.79 11.34
CA ASP A 20 40.00 5.44 10.12
C ASP A 20 41.03 4.65 9.29
N LEU A 21 41.33 3.40 9.67
CA LEU A 21 42.37 2.57 9.07
C LEU A 21 41.85 1.73 7.90
N ALA A 22 40.79 0.96 8.13
CA ALA A 22 40.29 -0.01 7.17
C ALA A 22 38.77 0.06 7.03
N LYS A 23 38.28 -0.26 5.83
CA LYS A 23 36.85 -0.51 5.57
C LYS A 23 36.61 -2.02 5.55
N VAL A 24 35.75 -2.48 6.45
CA VAL A 24 35.42 -3.91 6.60
C VAL A 24 33.93 -4.11 6.32
N LYS A 25 33.62 -5.19 5.60
CA LYS A 25 32.24 -5.58 5.29
C LYS A 25 31.72 -6.48 6.41
N PHE A 26 30.65 -6.04 7.07
CA PHE A 26 29.99 -6.78 8.13
C PHE A 26 28.62 -7.29 7.69
N ILE A 27 28.26 -8.48 8.15
CA ILE A 27 26.87 -8.96 8.17
C ILE A 27 26.21 -8.40 9.43
N ILE A 28 25.05 -7.76 9.26
CA ILE A 28 24.25 -7.27 10.39
C ILE A 28 23.44 -8.44 10.94
N ASP A 29 23.83 -8.93 12.12
CA ASP A 29 23.15 -10.04 12.80
C ASP A 29 22.52 -9.53 14.10
N THR A 30 21.21 -9.30 14.06
CA THR A 30 20.47 -8.84 15.24
C THR A 30 20.34 -9.91 16.33
N GLY A 31 20.64 -11.16 16.03
CA GLY A 31 20.72 -12.25 17.00
C GLY A 31 22.08 -12.35 17.69
N ALA A 32 23.12 -11.70 17.14
CA ALA A 32 24.45 -11.71 17.73
C ALA A 32 24.54 -10.77 18.94
N THR A 33 25.07 -11.28 20.05
CA THR A 33 25.30 -10.52 21.29
C THR A 33 26.58 -9.70 21.28
N VAL A 34 27.56 -10.09 20.45
CA VAL A 34 28.90 -9.51 20.35
C VAL A 34 29.26 -9.24 18.89
N ASN A 35 30.16 -8.28 18.65
CA ASN A 35 30.71 -8.07 17.31
C ASN A 35 31.85 -9.06 17.07
N LEU A 36 31.83 -9.73 15.92
CA LEU A 36 32.87 -10.67 15.51
C LEU A 36 33.63 -10.14 14.31
N LEU A 37 34.95 -10.21 14.38
CA LEU A 37 35.83 -9.88 13.27
C LEU A 37 36.63 -11.13 12.89
N GLU A 38 36.62 -11.50 11.61
CA GLU A 38 37.46 -12.59 11.13
C GLU A 38 38.95 -12.18 11.18
N GLU A 39 39.81 -13.15 11.50
CA GLU A 39 41.27 -12.95 11.54
C GLU A 39 41.82 -12.27 10.27
N LYS A 40 41.31 -12.62 9.09
CA LYS A 40 41.72 -12.01 7.80
C LYS A 40 41.42 -10.52 7.72
N ASP A 41 40.31 -10.07 8.29
CA ASP A 41 39.89 -8.67 8.27
C ASP A 41 40.65 -7.87 9.33
N PHE A 42 41.06 -8.53 10.41
CA PHE A 42 41.90 -7.94 11.45
C PHE A 42 43.33 -7.66 10.99
N GLU A 43 43.88 -8.41 10.03
CA GLU A 43 45.22 -8.14 9.49
C GLU A 43 45.34 -6.72 8.90
N ALA A 44 44.26 -6.16 8.34
CA ALA A 44 44.24 -4.79 7.82
C ALA A 44 44.26 -3.70 8.91
N LEU A 45 44.14 -4.08 10.19
CA LEU A 45 44.14 -3.17 11.34
C LEU A 45 45.48 -3.23 12.12
N LYS A 46 46.41 -4.08 11.68
CA LYS A 46 47.77 -4.14 12.22
C LYS A 46 48.69 -3.17 11.48
N PRO A 47 49.72 -2.62 12.15
CA PRO A 47 50.10 -2.85 13.56
C PRO A 47 49.40 -1.94 14.59
N GLU A 48 48.52 -1.04 14.15
CA GLU A 48 47.94 0.03 14.97
C GLU A 48 47.06 -0.50 16.11
N ILE A 49 46.32 -1.59 15.87
CA ILE A 49 45.44 -2.21 16.86
C ILE A 49 46.06 -3.50 17.41
N LYS A 50 46.20 -3.57 18.74
CA LYS A 50 46.69 -4.74 19.47
C LYS A 50 45.54 -5.47 20.18
N LEU A 51 45.53 -6.80 20.07
CA LEU A 51 44.53 -7.62 20.76
C LEU A 51 44.81 -7.71 22.26
N GLN A 52 43.75 -7.56 23.03
CA GLN A 52 43.71 -7.88 24.45
C GLN A 52 43.23 -9.32 24.64
N HIS A 53 43.73 -9.97 25.69
CA HIS A 53 43.27 -11.31 26.05
C HIS A 53 41.77 -11.29 26.39
N SER A 54 41.04 -12.33 25.96
CA SER A 54 39.65 -12.54 26.30
C SER A 54 39.49 -13.92 26.92
N SER A 55 38.87 -14.00 28.10
CA SER A 55 38.47 -15.24 28.76
C SER A 55 37.05 -15.70 28.38
N ILE A 56 36.37 -14.96 27.49
CA ILE A 56 34.98 -15.21 27.12
C ILE A 56 34.92 -16.25 26.00
N ASN A 57 34.14 -17.31 26.22
CA ASN A 57 33.79 -18.29 25.20
C ASN A 57 32.57 -17.80 24.41
N ILE A 58 32.71 -17.72 23.08
CA ILE A 58 31.63 -17.32 22.17
C ILE A 58 31.14 -18.53 21.40
N TYR A 59 29.83 -18.76 21.36
CA TYR A 59 29.22 -19.95 20.77
C TYR A 59 28.39 -19.58 19.55
N PRO A 60 28.51 -20.32 18.42
CA PRO A 60 27.56 -20.21 17.31
C PRO A 60 26.14 -20.62 17.73
N TYR A 61 25.14 -20.15 16.98
CA TYR A 61 23.74 -20.49 17.26
C TYR A 61 23.52 -22.01 17.26
N LYS A 62 22.97 -22.53 18.36
CA LYS A 62 22.72 -23.97 18.61
C LYS A 62 23.96 -24.87 18.53
N SER A 63 25.16 -24.33 18.77
CA SER A 63 26.38 -25.14 18.90
C SER A 63 26.89 -25.18 20.34
N ASP A 64 27.34 -26.35 20.77
CA ASP A 64 28.01 -26.62 22.05
C ASP A 64 29.53 -26.36 21.99
N LYS A 65 30.09 -26.14 20.79
CA LYS A 65 31.51 -25.89 20.58
C LYS A 65 31.80 -24.39 20.46
N PRO A 66 32.69 -23.82 21.28
CA PRO A 66 33.03 -22.41 21.18
C PRO A 66 33.87 -22.10 19.94
N LEU A 67 33.75 -20.88 19.44
CA LEU A 67 34.66 -20.31 18.46
C LEU A 67 36.04 -20.10 19.08
N ARG A 68 37.10 -20.28 18.28
CA ARG A 68 38.46 -19.95 18.70
C ARG A 68 38.65 -18.44 18.65
N VAL A 69 38.53 -17.81 19.80
CA VAL A 69 38.76 -16.36 20.00
C VAL A 69 40.26 -16.12 20.14
N LEU A 70 40.83 -15.26 19.28
CA LEU A 70 42.23 -14.84 19.33
C LEU A 70 42.45 -13.71 20.34
N GLY A 71 41.42 -12.89 20.56
CA GLY A 71 41.43 -11.78 21.50
C GLY A 71 40.30 -10.81 21.22
N LYS A 72 40.33 -9.67 21.90
CA LYS A 72 39.36 -8.59 21.73
C LYS A 72 40.02 -7.23 21.65
N PHE A 73 39.33 -6.26 21.09
CA PHE A 73 39.74 -4.86 21.09
C PHE A 73 38.53 -3.94 21.01
N THR A 74 38.70 -2.70 21.41
CA THR A 74 37.69 -1.65 21.23
C THR A 74 38.23 -0.62 20.25
N ALA A 75 37.40 -0.23 19.28
CA ALA A 75 37.76 0.75 18.27
C ALA A 75 36.58 1.68 17.99
N THR A 76 36.90 2.87 17.49
CA THR A 76 35.91 3.77 16.89
C THR A 76 35.47 3.20 15.55
N VAL A 77 34.17 3.10 15.34
CA VAL A 77 33.56 2.58 14.11
C VAL A 77 32.68 3.65 13.52
N GLU A 78 32.83 3.86 12.22
CA GLU A 78 32.08 4.85 11.47
C GLU A 78 31.21 4.18 10.42
N SER A 79 29.92 4.52 10.45
CA SER A 79 28.98 4.32 9.35
C SER A 79 28.79 5.63 8.58
N ARG A 80 28.08 5.60 7.45
CA ARG A 80 27.70 6.82 6.72
C ARG A 80 26.87 7.82 7.54
N LYS A 81 26.29 7.39 8.66
CA LYS A 81 25.36 8.20 9.46
C LYS A 81 25.94 8.63 10.81
N ARG A 82 26.67 7.74 11.47
CA ARG A 82 27.08 7.90 12.88
C ARG A 82 28.44 7.25 13.13
N ILE A 83 29.09 7.73 14.18
CA ILE A 83 30.35 7.23 14.70
C ILE A 83 30.10 6.78 16.14
N ASP A 84 30.55 5.58 16.51
CA ASP A 84 30.47 5.08 17.89
C ASP A 84 31.65 4.16 18.23
N ALA A 85 31.93 3.95 19.51
CA ALA A 85 32.93 2.98 19.97
C ALA A 85 32.31 1.59 20.10
N ALA A 86 32.99 0.56 19.59
CA ALA A 86 32.52 -0.82 19.67
C ALA A 86 33.63 -1.81 20.04
N GLU A 87 33.30 -2.80 20.86
CA GLU A 87 34.19 -3.93 21.19
C GLU A 87 34.00 -5.05 20.17
N PHE A 88 35.10 -5.55 19.62
CA PHE A 88 35.15 -6.67 18.67
C PHE A 88 35.95 -7.82 19.25
N PHE A 89 35.46 -9.03 19.01
CA PHE A 89 36.20 -10.27 19.26
C PHE A 89 36.74 -10.80 17.95
N VAL A 90 38.06 -10.98 17.88
CA VAL A 90 38.70 -11.55 16.71
C VAL A 90 38.68 -13.05 16.81
N VAL A 91 38.15 -13.71 15.78
CA VAL A 91 37.94 -15.15 15.75
C VAL A 91 38.66 -15.78 14.56
N SER A 92 39.21 -16.97 14.78
CA SER A 92 39.88 -17.78 13.77
C SER A 92 39.07 -19.06 13.59
N ASN A 93 38.52 -19.30 12.40
CA ASN A 93 37.72 -20.51 12.16
C ASN A 93 37.93 -21.12 10.76
N ASN A 94 39.16 -21.10 10.25
CA ASN A 94 39.55 -21.70 8.97
C ASN A 94 38.58 -21.36 7.80
N GLY A 95 38.04 -20.14 7.77
CA GLY A 95 37.17 -19.65 6.68
C GLY A 95 35.70 -20.09 6.71
N ARG A 96 35.19 -20.68 7.81
CA ARG A 96 33.80 -21.20 7.87
C ARG A 96 32.75 -20.29 8.51
N LEU A 97 33.10 -19.08 8.96
CA LEU A 97 32.16 -18.15 9.61
C LEU A 97 31.23 -17.45 8.62
N GLY A 98 31.60 -17.39 7.34
CA GLY A 98 30.78 -16.75 6.31
C GLY A 98 30.81 -15.22 6.35
N GLY A 99 31.69 -14.61 7.17
CA GLY A 99 31.87 -13.16 7.27
C GLY A 99 31.94 -12.63 8.70
N SER A 100 32.47 -11.42 8.84
CA SER A 100 32.48 -10.66 10.11
C SER A 100 31.06 -10.22 10.48
N LEU A 101 30.70 -10.30 11.77
CA LEU A 101 29.34 -10.05 12.27
C LEU A 101 29.26 -8.77 13.11
N LEU A 102 28.21 -8.00 12.88
CA LEU A 102 27.88 -6.81 13.66
C LEU A 102 26.66 -7.08 14.54
N SER A 103 26.81 -6.89 15.85
CA SER A 103 25.75 -7.15 16.83
C SER A 103 24.61 -6.13 16.73
N TYR A 104 23.45 -6.51 17.27
CA TYR A 104 22.27 -5.65 17.36
C TYR A 104 22.58 -4.28 17.98
N ASN A 105 23.27 -4.24 19.14
CA ASN A 105 23.52 -2.99 19.85
C ASN A 105 24.38 -2.03 19.03
N THR A 106 25.46 -2.53 18.45
CA THR A 106 26.38 -1.74 17.63
C THR A 106 25.69 -1.25 16.36
N ALA A 107 24.95 -2.14 15.68
CA ALA A 107 24.21 -1.78 14.48
C ALA A 107 23.16 -0.68 14.75
N LYS A 108 22.50 -0.74 15.91
CA LYS A 108 21.53 0.28 16.33
C LYS A 108 22.21 1.62 16.59
N HIS A 109 23.30 1.64 17.34
CA HIS A 109 24.01 2.88 17.67
C HIS A 109 24.62 3.56 16.44
N LEU A 110 25.13 2.77 15.50
CA LEU A 110 25.62 3.24 14.20
C LEU A 110 24.51 3.65 13.23
N GLY A 111 23.23 3.54 13.61
CA GLY A 111 22.08 3.94 12.80
C GLY A 111 21.83 3.05 11.58
N LEU A 112 22.32 1.80 11.62
CA LEU A 112 22.16 0.82 10.55
C LEU A 112 20.83 0.06 10.66
N ILE A 113 20.34 -0.12 11.88
CA ILE A 113 19.02 -0.72 12.17
C ILE A 113 18.19 0.20 13.06
N ALA A 114 16.87 0.17 12.85
CA ALA A 114 15.90 0.86 13.70
C ALA A 114 14.85 -0.16 14.17
N ILE A 115 14.62 -0.24 15.48
CA ILE A 115 13.46 -0.96 16.01
C ILE A 115 12.29 0.03 16.04
N THR A 116 11.32 -0.19 15.16
CA THR A 116 10.05 0.51 15.13
C THR A 116 9.04 -0.26 16.00
N ASN A 117 8.93 0.12 17.28
CA ASN A 117 7.96 -0.48 18.21
C ASN A 117 6.51 0.01 17.99
N ALA A 118 6.36 1.04 17.18
CA ALA A 118 5.10 1.48 16.62
C ALA A 118 5.38 1.86 15.17
N VAL A 119 4.58 1.35 14.25
CA VAL A 119 4.38 2.03 12.97
C VAL A 119 3.48 3.19 13.33
N ASP A 120 4.08 4.31 13.75
CA ASP A 120 3.33 5.56 13.75
C ASP A 120 2.84 5.71 12.32
N THR A 121 1.54 5.56 12.13
CA THR A 121 0.87 6.00 10.91
C THR A 121 1.32 7.44 10.78
N ALA A 122 2.23 7.72 9.84
CA ALA A 122 2.81 9.04 9.65
C ALA A 122 1.67 10.04 9.80
N LYS A 123 1.69 10.85 10.88
CA LYS A 123 0.57 11.73 11.21
C LYS A 123 0.27 12.49 9.93
N ASN A 124 -0.87 12.17 9.33
CA ASN A 124 -1.13 12.54 7.95
C ASN A 124 -1.41 14.05 7.93
N THR A 125 -0.33 14.82 7.92
CA THR A 125 -0.35 16.23 8.24
C THR A 125 -0.74 16.93 6.96
N THR A 126 -1.87 17.63 7.00
CA THR A 126 -2.28 18.49 5.90
C THR A 126 -1.23 19.60 5.77
N VAL A 127 -0.55 19.66 4.64
CA VAL A 127 0.37 20.74 4.32
C VAL A 127 -0.45 21.98 3.92
N SER A 128 0.10 23.19 4.00
CA SER A 128 -0.56 24.39 3.48
C SER A 128 -0.75 24.26 1.96
N CYS A 129 -2.00 24.30 1.49
CA CYS A 129 -2.34 24.22 0.06
C CYS A 129 -2.75 25.61 -0.43
N ASN A 130 -2.16 26.08 -1.54
CA ASN A 130 -2.54 27.36 -2.14
C ASN A 130 -3.61 27.19 -3.24
N VAL A 131 -4.12 25.98 -3.45
CA VAL A 131 -5.15 25.69 -4.44
C VAL A 131 -6.53 25.89 -3.83
N THR A 132 -7.32 26.80 -4.41
CA THR A 132 -8.73 26.95 -4.07
C THR A 132 -9.53 25.93 -4.88
N ILE A 133 -10.31 25.09 -4.19
CA ILE A 133 -11.12 24.06 -4.83
C ILE A 133 -12.52 24.64 -5.09
N PRO A 134 -12.99 24.69 -6.35
CA PRO A 134 -14.32 25.21 -6.67
C PRO A 134 -15.43 24.43 -5.96
N GLU A 135 -16.36 25.12 -5.30
CA GLU A 135 -17.48 24.46 -4.60
C GLU A 135 -18.42 23.72 -5.55
N GLU A 136 -18.51 24.17 -6.80
CA GLU A 136 -19.31 23.55 -7.86
C GLU A 136 -18.93 22.10 -8.11
N LEU A 137 -17.66 21.74 -7.91
CA LEU A 137 -17.20 20.36 -8.06
C LEU A 137 -17.81 19.41 -7.03
N PHE A 138 -18.42 19.91 -5.95
CA PHE A 138 -19.02 19.08 -4.92
C PHE A 138 -20.56 19.03 -5.00
N ASN A 139 -21.15 19.65 -6.03
CA ASN A 139 -22.60 19.79 -6.16
C ASN A 139 -23.16 18.88 -7.26
N GLY A 140 -24.10 18.00 -6.90
CA GLY A 140 -24.79 17.12 -7.84
C GLY A 140 -24.03 15.83 -8.18
N ALA A 141 -24.68 14.96 -8.96
CA ALA A 141 -24.15 13.63 -9.32
C ALA A 141 -23.02 13.68 -10.36
N GLY A 142 -22.88 14.79 -11.09
CA GLY A 142 -21.98 14.90 -12.23
C GLY A 142 -22.55 14.21 -13.48
N LYS A 143 -22.34 14.81 -14.65
CA LYS A 143 -22.77 14.25 -15.95
C LYS A 143 -21.72 14.59 -16.98
N LEU A 144 -20.97 13.58 -17.41
CA LEU A 144 -19.86 13.75 -18.35
C LEU A 144 -20.37 14.42 -19.64
N LYS A 145 -19.87 15.64 -19.91
CA LYS A 145 -20.20 16.40 -21.11
C LYS A 145 -19.60 15.77 -22.37
N ASP A 146 -20.34 15.93 -23.47
CA ASP A 146 -19.91 15.61 -24.83
C ASP A 146 -19.50 14.15 -25.05
N HIS A 147 -20.00 13.24 -24.21
CA HIS A 147 -19.72 11.82 -24.33
C HIS A 147 -20.99 11.00 -24.06
N LYS A 148 -21.38 10.18 -25.04
CA LYS A 148 -22.47 9.22 -24.89
C LYS A 148 -21.88 7.82 -25.01
N VAL A 149 -22.03 7.04 -23.94
CA VAL A 149 -21.57 5.65 -23.91
C VAL A 149 -22.41 4.85 -24.91
N LYS A 150 -21.72 4.13 -25.80
CA LYS A 150 -22.34 3.15 -26.70
C LYS A 150 -22.05 1.76 -26.14
N LEU A 151 -23.11 1.00 -25.88
CA LEU A 151 -22.99 -0.40 -25.49
C LEU A 151 -22.94 -1.26 -26.76
N HIS A 152 -21.92 -2.13 -26.87
CA HIS A 152 -21.88 -3.14 -27.92
C HIS A 152 -22.69 -4.35 -27.48
N ILE A 153 -23.65 -4.76 -28.32
CA ILE A 153 -24.62 -5.82 -28.01
C ILE A 153 -24.43 -6.96 -29.02
N ASP A 154 -24.37 -8.18 -28.51
CA ASP A 154 -24.47 -9.39 -29.32
C ASP A 154 -25.93 -9.65 -29.71
N GLU A 155 -26.26 -9.34 -30.96
CA GLU A 155 -27.63 -9.48 -31.50
C GLU A 155 -28.09 -10.94 -31.64
N SER A 156 -27.17 -11.92 -31.53
CA SER A 156 -27.55 -13.34 -31.53
C SER A 156 -28.25 -13.77 -30.23
N ILE A 157 -28.09 -12.99 -29.16
CA ILE A 157 -28.70 -13.26 -27.87
C ILE A 157 -30.09 -12.61 -27.81
N PRO A 158 -31.16 -13.40 -27.65
CA PRO A 158 -32.51 -12.85 -27.62
C PRO A 158 -32.75 -12.01 -26.36
N PRO A 159 -33.58 -10.96 -26.46
CA PRO A 159 -33.92 -10.13 -25.32
C PRO A 159 -34.69 -10.90 -24.25
N VAL A 160 -34.45 -10.53 -22.98
CA VAL A 160 -35.09 -11.17 -21.83
C VAL A 160 -35.86 -10.14 -21.02
N ALA A 161 -37.17 -10.36 -20.92
CA ALA A 161 -38.07 -9.61 -20.04
C ALA A 161 -38.37 -10.46 -18.78
N GLN A 162 -37.68 -10.15 -17.69
CA GLN A 162 -37.85 -10.85 -16.42
C GLN A 162 -39.01 -10.26 -15.60
N THR A 163 -39.68 -11.10 -14.82
CA THR A 163 -40.76 -10.67 -13.92
C THR A 163 -40.24 -9.83 -12.76
N HIS A 164 -41.04 -8.86 -12.31
CA HIS A 164 -40.69 -8.01 -11.18
C HIS A 164 -40.62 -8.81 -9.87
N ARG A 165 -39.68 -8.44 -9.00
CA ARG A 165 -39.57 -9.04 -7.66
C ARG A 165 -40.51 -8.34 -6.69
N ARG A 166 -41.13 -9.10 -5.79
CA ARG A 166 -41.97 -8.53 -4.72
C ARG A 166 -41.09 -7.75 -3.74
N ILE A 167 -41.39 -6.47 -3.56
CA ILE A 167 -40.71 -5.61 -2.58
C ILE A 167 -41.38 -5.80 -1.20
N PRO A 168 -40.61 -6.08 -0.13
CA PRO A 168 -41.12 -6.13 1.24
C PRO A 168 -41.89 -4.86 1.60
N PHE A 169 -43.03 -5.02 2.27
CA PHE A 169 -43.95 -3.91 2.54
C PHE A 169 -43.27 -2.73 3.24
N HIS A 170 -42.41 -3.00 4.23
CA HIS A 170 -41.71 -1.98 4.99
C HIS A 170 -40.69 -1.16 4.18
N LEU A 171 -40.25 -1.63 2.99
CA LEU A 171 -39.31 -0.90 2.14
C LEU A 171 -39.99 -0.09 1.03
N ARG A 172 -41.28 -0.33 0.73
CA ARG A 172 -41.95 0.26 -0.44
C ARG A 172 -41.86 1.77 -0.49
N LYS A 173 -42.21 2.45 0.60
CA LYS A 173 -42.10 3.92 0.71
C LYS A 173 -40.68 4.44 0.50
N GLN A 174 -39.68 3.70 0.97
CA GLN A 174 -38.27 4.08 0.80
C GLN A 174 -37.83 3.91 -0.65
N VAL A 175 -38.31 2.85 -1.32
CA VAL A 175 -38.04 2.60 -2.74
C VAL A 175 -38.71 3.65 -3.62
N GLU A 176 -39.99 3.95 -3.39
CA GLU A 176 -40.74 4.99 -4.12
C GLU A 176 -40.01 6.33 -4.02
N LYS A 177 -39.72 6.79 -2.80
CA LYS A 177 -38.95 8.02 -2.57
C LYS A 177 -37.62 8.00 -3.33
N LYS A 178 -36.91 6.86 -3.33
CA LYS A 178 -35.61 6.76 -3.98
C LYS A 178 -35.69 6.80 -5.51
N LEU A 179 -36.73 6.22 -6.10
CA LEU A 179 -36.99 6.32 -7.54
C LEU A 179 -37.37 7.75 -7.94
N GLU A 180 -38.18 8.44 -7.13
CA GLU A 180 -38.52 9.86 -7.34
C GLU A 180 -37.28 10.75 -7.29
N GLU A 181 -36.38 10.52 -6.33
CA GLU A 181 -35.07 11.20 -6.26
C GLU A 181 -34.26 10.95 -7.54
N MET A 182 -34.17 9.70 -8.02
CA MET A 182 -33.41 9.35 -9.22
C MET A 182 -34.03 9.92 -10.51
N GLU A 183 -35.36 9.99 -10.61
CA GLU A 183 -36.07 10.63 -11.73
C GLU A 183 -35.81 12.15 -11.72
N LYS A 184 -35.88 12.79 -10.53
CA LYS A 184 -35.57 14.21 -10.37
C LYS A 184 -34.12 14.56 -10.70
N ASP A 185 -33.19 13.67 -10.35
CA ASP A 185 -31.75 13.85 -10.59
C ASP A 185 -31.33 13.52 -12.03
N ASP A 186 -32.27 13.27 -12.95
CA ASP A 186 -32.02 12.91 -14.37
C ASP A 186 -31.17 11.63 -14.53
N ILE A 187 -31.31 10.70 -13.59
CA ILE A 187 -30.61 9.40 -13.60
C ILE A 187 -31.44 8.33 -14.31
N ILE A 188 -32.75 8.35 -14.12
CA ILE A 188 -33.71 7.43 -14.75
C ILE A 188 -34.87 8.20 -15.36
N GLU A 189 -35.53 7.58 -16.33
CA GLU A 189 -36.73 8.09 -16.97
C GLU A 189 -37.78 6.97 -17.11
N LYS A 190 -39.04 7.35 -17.27
CA LYS A 190 -40.11 6.40 -17.58
C LYS A 190 -40.02 5.99 -19.04
N THR A 191 -40.17 4.70 -19.31
CA THR A 191 -40.15 4.15 -20.66
C THR A 191 -41.58 3.94 -21.17
N GLU A 192 -41.81 4.32 -22.42
CA GLU A 192 -43.09 4.10 -23.13
C GLU A 192 -42.89 3.08 -24.27
N GLY A 193 -43.91 2.29 -24.56
CA GLY A 193 -43.90 1.30 -25.63
C GLY A 193 -43.29 -0.07 -25.23
N PRO A 194 -42.97 -0.93 -26.21
CA PRO A 194 -42.48 -2.29 -25.96
C PRO A 194 -41.09 -2.30 -25.29
N THR A 195 -40.96 -3.02 -24.18
CA THR A 195 -39.71 -3.20 -23.42
C THR A 195 -39.19 -4.63 -23.55
N PRO A 196 -38.38 -4.94 -24.58
CA PRO A 196 -37.88 -6.31 -24.79
C PRO A 196 -36.88 -6.75 -23.70
N TRP A 197 -36.13 -5.80 -23.14
CA TRP A 197 -35.23 -6.02 -22.01
C TRP A 197 -35.85 -5.47 -20.73
N VAL A 198 -36.11 -6.35 -19.76
CA VAL A 198 -36.62 -5.96 -18.45
C VAL A 198 -35.83 -6.71 -17.37
N SER A 199 -35.12 -5.97 -16.53
CA SER A 199 -34.39 -6.49 -15.38
C SER A 199 -35.08 -6.07 -14.08
N PRO A 200 -35.33 -7.01 -13.14
CA PRO A 200 -35.94 -6.66 -11.86
C PRO A 200 -34.94 -5.92 -10.97
N ILE A 201 -35.46 -5.07 -10.09
CA ILE A 201 -34.68 -4.45 -9.03
C ILE A 201 -34.53 -5.38 -7.82
N VAL A 202 -33.40 -5.23 -7.13
CA VAL A 202 -33.07 -5.83 -5.84
C VAL A 202 -32.83 -4.68 -4.86
N VAL A 203 -33.57 -4.69 -3.76
CA VAL A 203 -33.56 -3.61 -2.77
C VAL A 203 -32.87 -4.08 -1.51
N VAL A 204 -31.86 -3.32 -1.05
CA VAL A 204 -31.10 -3.63 0.16
C VAL A 204 -30.99 -2.38 1.03
N PRO A 205 -31.31 -2.43 2.34
CA PRO A 205 -31.08 -1.30 3.25
C PRO A 205 -29.60 -0.91 3.31
N LYS A 206 -29.30 0.38 3.41
CA LYS A 206 -27.91 0.84 3.61
C LYS A 206 -27.48 0.54 5.06
N PRO A 207 -26.33 -0.14 5.29
CA PRO A 207 -25.92 -0.53 6.64
C PRO A 207 -25.79 0.64 7.64
N LYS A 208 -25.34 1.81 7.16
CA LYS A 208 -25.13 3.02 7.97
C LYS A 208 -26.35 3.94 8.00
N SER A 209 -27.39 3.65 7.23
CA SER A 209 -28.57 4.50 7.07
C SER A 209 -29.79 3.62 6.81
N PRO A 210 -30.35 2.97 7.84
CA PRO A 210 -31.39 1.94 7.67
C PRO A 210 -32.72 2.49 7.10
N ASN A 211 -32.92 3.80 7.10
CA ASN A 211 -34.05 4.49 6.46
C ASN A 211 -33.80 4.82 4.97
N ASP A 212 -32.66 4.41 4.42
CA ASP A 212 -32.30 4.60 3.03
C ASP A 212 -31.94 3.25 2.39
N VAL A 213 -32.19 3.12 1.09
CA VAL A 213 -32.07 1.87 0.34
C VAL A 213 -31.09 2.00 -0.81
N ARG A 214 -30.47 0.86 -1.16
CA ARG A 214 -29.80 0.64 -2.44
C ARG A 214 -30.79 -0.04 -3.37
N ILE A 215 -30.97 0.54 -4.55
CA ILE A 215 -31.70 -0.07 -5.67
C ILE A 215 -30.65 -0.61 -6.63
N CYS A 216 -30.55 -1.94 -6.73
CA CYS A 216 -29.63 -2.60 -7.65
C CYS A 216 -30.43 -3.27 -8.76
N VAL A 217 -30.02 -3.11 -10.02
CA VAL A 217 -30.66 -3.78 -11.16
C VAL A 217 -30.00 -5.15 -11.37
N ASP A 218 -30.81 -6.21 -11.53
CA ASP A 218 -30.32 -7.55 -11.86
C ASP A 218 -29.88 -7.62 -13.33
N MET A 219 -28.63 -7.22 -13.58
CA MET A 219 -28.05 -7.15 -14.92
C MET A 219 -27.56 -8.51 -15.46
N ARG A 220 -27.81 -9.63 -14.78
CA ARG A 220 -27.21 -10.93 -15.17
C ARG A 220 -27.62 -11.40 -16.56
N ALA A 221 -28.88 -11.20 -16.96
CA ALA A 221 -29.35 -11.55 -18.30
C ALA A 221 -28.73 -10.60 -19.35
N VAL A 222 -28.80 -9.30 -19.10
CA VAL A 222 -28.25 -8.24 -19.97
C VAL A 222 -26.74 -8.41 -20.17
N ASN A 223 -26.00 -8.75 -19.11
CA ASN A 223 -24.55 -8.97 -19.14
C ASN A 223 -24.11 -10.12 -20.06
N LYS A 224 -25.01 -11.01 -20.49
CA LYS A 224 -24.70 -12.05 -21.48
C LYS A 224 -24.71 -11.52 -22.91
N ALA A 225 -25.49 -10.48 -23.17
CA ALA A 225 -25.59 -9.83 -24.47
C ALA A 225 -24.59 -8.68 -24.62
N ILE A 226 -24.14 -8.05 -23.53
CA ILE A 226 -23.17 -6.95 -23.59
C ILE A 226 -21.77 -7.49 -23.93
N GLN A 227 -21.20 -7.00 -25.02
CA GLN A 227 -19.79 -7.18 -25.38
C GLN A 227 -18.96 -6.07 -24.72
N ARG A 228 -18.05 -6.44 -23.81
CA ARG A 228 -17.25 -5.49 -23.04
C ARG A 228 -15.99 -5.10 -23.81
N GLU A 229 -15.74 -3.79 -23.90
CA GLU A 229 -14.44 -3.27 -24.31
C GLU A 229 -13.39 -3.57 -23.23
N ARG A 230 -12.18 -3.95 -23.66
CA ARG A 230 -11.07 -4.18 -22.73
C ARG A 230 -10.27 -2.89 -22.58
N HIS A 231 -10.46 -2.23 -21.45
CA HIS A 231 -9.58 -1.13 -21.03
C HIS A 231 -8.42 -1.69 -20.19
N ILE A 232 -7.20 -1.25 -20.49
CA ILE A 232 -6.01 -1.60 -19.73
C ILE A 232 -5.94 -0.65 -18.54
N THR A 233 -6.11 -1.18 -17.34
CA THR A 233 -5.86 -0.45 -16.10
C THR A 233 -4.36 -0.56 -15.77
N PRO A 234 -3.71 0.52 -15.32
CA PRO A 234 -2.34 0.43 -14.84
C PRO A 234 -2.22 -0.61 -13.72
N THR A 235 -1.08 -1.30 -13.69
CA THR A 235 -0.73 -2.20 -12.61
C THR A 235 -0.23 -1.42 -11.41
N ILE A 236 -0.13 -2.09 -10.26
CA ILE A 236 0.45 -1.45 -9.08
C ILE A 236 1.92 -1.07 -9.30
N ASP A 237 2.67 -1.89 -10.04
CA ASP A 237 4.08 -1.61 -10.31
C ASP A 237 4.25 -0.37 -11.20
N ASP A 238 3.34 -0.16 -12.16
CA ASP A 238 3.28 1.07 -12.96
C ASP A 238 3.06 2.29 -12.05
N VAL A 239 2.06 2.20 -11.16
CA VAL A 239 1.74 3.27 -10.19
C VAL A 239 2.91 3.55 -9.24
N ILE A 240 3.61 2.51 -8.80
CA ILE A 240 4.79 2.63 -7.92
C ILE A 240 5.93 3.36 -8.64
N ALA A 241 6.19 3.03 -9.90
CA ALA A 241 7.22 3.67 -10.70
C ALA A 241 6.93 5.16 -10.91
N ASP A 242 5.67 5.49 -11.22
CA ASP A 242 5.21 6.86 -11.43
C ASP A 242 5.30 7.72 -10.15
N LEU A 243 5.08 7.11 -8.98
CA LEU A 243 5.09 7.80 -7.68
C LEU A 243 6.49 7.96 -7.07
N ASN A 244 7.55 7.58 -7.80
CA ASN A 244 8.90 7.76 -7.31
C ASN A 244 9.20 9.24 -7.03
N GLU A 245 9.88 9.52 -5.92
CA GLU A 245 10.18 10.87 -5.42
C GLU A 245 8.98 11.75 -5.03
N ALA A 246 7.74 11.25 -5.14
CA ALA A 246 6.55 11.99 -4.74
C ALA A 246 6.54 12.22 -3.22
N LYS A 247 6.20 13.45 -2.80
CA LYS A 247 6.19 13.87 -1.39
C LYS A 247 4.86 14.43 -0.92
N VAL A 248 4.05 14.91 -1.85
CA VAL A 248 2.77 15.55 -1.59
C VAL A 248 1.71 14.89 -2.45
N PHE A 249 0.58 14.54 -1.86
CA PHE A 249 -0.46 13.73 -2.46
C PHE A 249 -1.84 14.36 -2.26
N SER A 250 -2.75 14.10 -3.19
CA SER A 250 -4.18 14.33 -3.04
C SER A 250 -4.94 13.23 -3.74
N LYS A 251 -5.93 12.67 -3.06
CA LYS A 251 -6.79 11.62 -3.56
C LYS A 251 -8.18 12.19 -3.77
N LEU A 252 -8.66 12.19 -5.00
CA LEU A 252 -9.96 12.73 -5.37
C LEU A 252 -10.91 11.56 -5.63
N ASP A 253 -11.95 11.43 -4.80
CA ASP A 253 -13.03 10.45 -4.98
C ASP A 253 -14.11 11.08 -5.85
N LEU A 254 -14.35 10.54 -7.05
CA LEU A 254 -15.44 10.97 -7.91
C LEU A 254 -16.79 10.63 -7.26
N ASN A 255 -17.77 11.53 -7.37
CA ASN A 255 -19.09 11.24 -6.86
C ASN A 255 -19.69 10.05 -7.61
N GLN A 256 -20.32 9.11 -6.89
CA GLN A 256 -20.92 7.94 -7.52
C GLN A 256 -22.14 8.38 -8.33
N GLY A 257 -22.00 8.43 -9.66
CA GLY A 257 -23.04 8.91 -10.55
C GLY A 257 -24.32 8.07 -10.56
N LEU A 258 -24.28 6.80 -10.13
CA LEU A 258 -25.42 5.87 -10.19
C LEU A 258 -25.56 5.03 -8.90
N ASN A 259 -26.72 5.13 -8.25
CA ASN A 259 -27.05 4.28 -7.09
C ASN A 259 -27.14 2.80 -7.50
N GLY A 260 -26.49 1.91 -6.75
CA GLY A 260 -26.52 0.46 -7.00
C GLY A 260 -25.58 -0.03 -8.10
N CYS A 261 -24.80 0.86 -8.69
CA CYS A 261 -23.66 0.51 -9.54
C CYS A 261 -22.39 0.37 -8.69
N ILE A 262 -21.49 -0.51 -9.12
CA ILE A 262 -20.14 -0.62 -8.57
C ILE A 262 -19.22 0.06 -9.58
N ASN A 263 -18.59 1.17 -9.19
CA ASN A 263 -17.50 1.73 -9.98
C ASN A 263 -16.24 0.89 -9.76
N ILE A 264 -15.46 0.69 -10.82
CA ILE A 264 -14.24 -0.12 -10.82
C ILE A 264 -13.03 0.74 -10.40
N SER A 265 -13.08 2.05 -10.63
CA SER A 265 -12.05 3.00 -10.18
C SER A 265 -12.67 4.38 -9.91
N ASP A 266 -12.72 4.76 -8.63
CA ASP A 266 -13.32 6.03 -8.14
C ASP A 266 -12.27 7.13 -7.90
N ASP A 267 -11.02 6.72 -7.70
CA ASP A 267 -9.99 7.57 -7.08
C ASP A 267 -8.97 8.08 -8.11
N ILE A 268 -8.90 9.39 -8.27
CA ILE A 268 -7.82 10.06 -8.98
C ILE A 268 -6.73 10.42 -7.98
N LEU A 269 -5.54 9.85 -8.15
CA LEU A 269 -4.37 10.23 -7.37
C LEU A 269 -3.62 11.36 -8.07
N VAL A 270 -3.44 12.47 -7.36
CA VAL A 270 -2.64 13.63 -7.77
C VAL A 270 -1.43 13.70 -6.85
N TYR A 271 -0.24 13.85 -7.42
CA TYR A 271 1.00 13.88 -6.63
C TYR A 271 2.01 14.88 -7.21
N GLY A 272 3.06 15.16 -6.44
CA GLY A 272 4.22 15.93 -6.88
C GLY A 272 5.44 15.70 -6.00
N SER A 273 6.63 15.92 -6.57
CA SER A 273 7.92 15.83 -5.84
C SER A 273 8.10 16.96 -4.81
N ASN A 274 7.33 18.04 -4.97
CA ASN A 274 7.28 19.22 -4.12
C ASN A 274 5.89 19.88 -4.18
N GLN A 275 5.62 20.82 -3.26
CA GLN A 275 4.32 21.48 -3.13
C GLN A 275 3.88 22.23 -4.40
N LYS A 276 4.81 22.92 -5.07
CA LYS A 276 4.47 23.74 -6.25
C LYS A 276 4.04 22.87 -7.43
N GLU A 277 4.74 21.77 -7.65
CA GLU A 277 4.38 20.80 -8.69
C GLU A 277 3.01 20.16 -8.39
N HIS A 278 2.81 19.71 -7.15
CA HIS A 278 1.54 19.14 -6.71
C HIS A 278 0.37 20.11 -6.90
N ASP A 279 0.52 21.37 -6.48
CA ASP A 279 -0.52 22.40 -6.61
C ASP A 279 -0.89 22.65 -8.09
N ASN A 280 0.10 22.67 -9.00
CA ASN A 280 -0.13 22.81 -10.44
C ASN A 280 -0.90 21.61 -11.03
N ASN A 281 -0.52 20.40 -10.63
CA ASN A 281 -1.17 19.16 -11.08
C ASN A 281 -2.61 19.12 -10.57
N LEU A 282 -2.83 19.44 -9.30
CA LEU A 282 -4.15 19.47 -8.68
C LEU A 282 -5.06 20.48 -9.38
N LYS A 283 -4.59 21.71 -9.60
CA LYS A 283 -5.33 22.74 -10.32
C LYS A 283 -5.76 22.26 -11.71
N SER A 284 -4.84 21.66 -12.46
CA SER A 284 -5.10 21.16 -13.82
C SER A 284 -6.18 20.07 -13.84
N VAL A 285 -6.16 19.16 -12.86
CA VAL A 285 -7.17 18.10 -12.72
C VAL A 285 -8.53 18.70 -12.34
N LEU A 286 -8.59 19.61 -11.38
CA LEU A 286 -9.84 20.26 -10.96
C LEU A 286 -10.50 21.04 -12.11
N GLU A 287 -9.72 21.81 -12.87
CA GLU A 287 -10.20 22.51 -14.07
C GLU A 287 -10.75 21.54 -15.12
N ARG A 288 -10.07 20.40 -15.33
CA ARG A 288 -10.54 19.36 -16.26
C ARG A 288 -11.86 18.75 -15.81
N LEU A 289 -11.99 18.39 -14.53
CA LEU A 289 -13.22 17.84 -13.98
C LEU A 289 -14.39 18.81 -14.13
N GLN A 290 -14.16 20.09 -13.83
CA GLN A 290 -15.17 21.14 -13.96
C GLN A 290 -15.61 21.32 -15.41
N SER A 291 -14.65 21.42 -16.34
CA SER A 291 -14.93 21.56 -17.78
C SER A 291 -15.77 20.40 -18.33
N ARG A 292 -15.60 19.20 -17.77
CA ARG A 292 -16.30 17.97 -18.15
C ARG A 292 -17.57 17.69 -17.34
N ASN A 293 -17.92 18.57 -16.40
CA ASN A 293 -19.08 18.44 -15.50
C ASN A 293 -19.07 17.14 -14.67
N LEU A 294 -17.87 16.77 -14.20
CA LEU A 294 -17.69 15.71 -13.22
C LEU A 294 -17.60 16.31 -11.82
N THR A 295 -18.17 15.62 -10.85
CA THR A 295 -18.21 16.06 -9.45
C THR A 295 -17.46 15.09 -8.55
N LEU A 296 -17.05 15.59 -7.39
CA LEU A 296 -16.23 14.92 -6.39
C LEU A 296 -17.04 14.72 -5.10
N ASN A 297 -16.72 13.66 -4.38
CA ASN A 297 -17.22 13.43 -3.04
C ASN A 297 -16.34 14.16 -2.01
N LYS A 298 -16.81 15.32 -1.54
CA LYS A 298 -16.07 16.18 -0.60
C LYS A 298 -15.60 15.44 0.66
N LEU A 299 -16.42 14.52 1.19
CA LEU A 299 -16.13 13.83 2.46
C LEU A 299 -15.09 12.71 2.31
N LYS A 300 -14.88 12.22 1.09
CA LYS A 300 -13.93 11.14 0.81
C LYS A 300 -12.66 11.62 0.12
N CYS A 301 -12.66 12.81 -0.46
CA CYS A 301 -11.45 13.40 -1.00
C CYS A 301 -10.45 13.73 0.12
N GLU A 302 -9.18 13.47 -0.14
CA GLU A 302 -8.07 13.83 0.73
C GLU A 302 -7.15 14.80 -0.01
N PHE A 303 -6.94 15.99 0.55
CA PHE A 303 -6.13 17.02 -0.09
C PHE A 303 -4.84 17.28 0.70
N ASN A 304 -3.79 17.55 -0.07
CA ASN A 304 -2.49 18.03 0.38
C ASN A 304 -1.88 17.25 1.56
N LYS A 305 -1.75 15.94 1.37
CA LYS A 305 -1.27 14.99 2.36
C LYS A 305 0.19 14.61 2.12
N THR A 306 0.92 14.31 3.20
CA THR A 306 2.28 13.76 3.12
C THR A 306 2.31 12.24 2.97
N SER A 307 1.17 11.59 3.18
CA SER A 307 0.93 10.18 2.87
C SER A 307 -0.50 9.93 2.39
N VAL A 308 -0.69 8.89 1.58
CA VAL A 308 -2.01 8.56 1.03
C VAL A 308 -2.18 7.06 0.85
N GLU A 309 -3.39 6.57 1.09
CA GLU A 309 -3.77 5.19 0.80
C GLU A 309 -4.36 5.06 -0.61
N TYR A 310 -3.72 4.26 -1.44
CA TYR A 310 -4.12 4.04 -2.83
C TYR A 310 -3.88 2.58 -3.24
N PHE A 311 -4.86 1.92 -3.86
CA PHE A 311 -4.84 0.49 -4.20
C PHE A 311 -4.44 -0.47 -3.06
N GLY A 312 -4.65 -0.09 -1.79
CA GLY A 312 -4.28 -0.90 -0.62
C GLY A 312 -2.81 -0.82 -0.22
N TYR A 313 -2.09 0.16 -0.76
CA TYR A 313 -0.76 0.56 -0.34
C TYR A 313 -0.84 1.96 0.27
N VAL A 314 0.10 2.26 1.15
CA VAL A 314 0.34 3.58 1.70
C VAL A 314 1.58 4.15 1.03
N PHE A 315 1.41 5.27 0.34
CA PHE A 315 2.47 6.04 -0.30
C PHE A 315 2.86 7.19 0.62
N SER A 316 4.17 7.47 0.72
CA SER A 316 4.69 8.57 1.51
C SER A 316 6.05 9.03 0.98
N SER A 317 6.53 10.18 1.47
CA SER A 317 7.89 10.65 1.19
C SER A 317 9.01 9.70 1.65
N GLN A 318 8.71 8.71 2.52
CA GLN A 318 9.68 7.71 3.00
C GLN A 318 9.68 6.42 2.18
N GLY A 319 8.76 6.30 1.22
CA GLY A 319 8.56 5.12 0.40
C GLY A 319 7.14 4.53 0.55
N ILE A 320 7.02 3.27 0.17
CA ILE A 320 5.75 2.54 0.03
C ILE A 320 5.66 1.46 1.10
N SER A 321 4.48 1.27 1.68
CA SER A 321 4.18 0.15 2.58
C SER A 321 2.79 -0.42 2.30
N PRO A 322 2.51 -1.69 2.64
CA PRO A 322 1.14 -2.22 2.59
C PRO A 322 0.20 -1.48 3.55
N ASP A 323 -1.12 -1.43 3.24
CA ASP A 323 -2.13 -0.93 4.20
C ASP A 323 -2.12 -1.79 5.48
N PRO A 324 -1.83 -1.20 6.66
CA PRO A 324 -1.81 -1.93 7.92
C PRO A 324 -3.09 -2.72 8.21
N ARG A 325 -4.26 -2.24 7.77
CA ARG A 325 -5.55 -2.94 8.00
C ARG A 325 -5.66 -4.21 7.18
N LYS A 326 -5.12 -4.21 5.95
CA LYS A 326 -5.07 -5.42 5.12
C LYS A 326 -4.10 -6.44 5.72
N VAL A 327 -2.97 -5.97 6.24
CA VAL A 327 -1.98 -6.79 6.93
C VAL A 327 -2.60 -7.40 8.21
N GLU A 328 -3.28 -6.58 9.01
CA GLU A 328 -3.96 -7.02 10.23
C GLU A 328 -5.06 -8.05 9.94
N ALA A 329 -5.85 -7.86 8.89
CA ALA A 329 -6.87 -8.83 8.49
C ALA A 329 -6.28 -10.21 8.17
N ILE A 330 -5.09 -10.27 7.56
CA ILE A 330 -4.37 -11.52 7.30
C ILE A 330 -3.94 -12.17 8.61
N TYR A 331 -3.33 -11.41 9.53
CA TYR A 331 -2.92 -11.94 10.84
C TYR A 331 -4.10 -12.39 11.72
N ALA A 332 -5.24 -11.71 11.60
CA ALA A 332 -6.46 -12.02 12.32
C ALA A 332 -7.24 -13.19 11.69
N THR A 333 -6.83 -13.69 10.52
CA THR A 333 -7.48 -14.82 9.87
C THR A 333 -7.26 -16.08 10.73
N PRO A 334 -8.33 -16.76 11.17
CA PRO A 334 -8.18 -17.99 11.94
C PRO A 334 -7.39 -19.02 11.13
N ASN A 335 -6.60 -19.87 11.81
CA ASN A 335 -5.98 -21.01 11.15
C ASN A 335 -7.05 -21.82 10.41
N LEU A 336 -6.96 -21.84 9.09
CA LEU A 336 -7.85 -22.64 8.26
C LEU A 336 -7.67 -24.10 8.70
N HIS A 337 -8.75 -24.72 9.18
CA HIS A 337 -8.73 -26.15 9.41
C HIS A 337 -8.45 -26.85 8.07
N PRO A 338 -7.65 -27.93 8.06
CA PRO A 338 -7.44 -28.72 6.86
C PRO A 338 -8.80 -29.07 6.23
N ILE A 339 -8.90 -28.90 4.92
CA ILE A 339 -10.07 -29.32 4.15
C ILE A 339 -10.19 -30.84 4.38
N GLN A 340 -11.16 -31.27 5.19
CA GLN A 340 -11.50 -32.69 5.28
C GLN A 340 -12.04 -33.11 3.92
N THR A 341 -11.22 -33.82 3.15
CA THR A 341 -11.67 -34.48 1.93
C THR A 341 -12.71 -35.53 2.32
N LYS A 342 -13.80 -35.62 1.55
CA LYS A 342 -14.95 -36.55 1.75
C LYS A 342 -14.58 -38.05 1.88
N SER A 343 -13.30 -38.42 1.78
CA SER A 343 -12.80 -39.79 1.92
C SER A 343 -12.59 -40.25 3.36
N GLU A 344 -12.75 -39.39 4.38
CA GLU A 344 -12.53 -39.75 5.79
C GLU A 344 -13.82 -39.87 6.63
N VAL A 345 -14.99 -39.89 5.97
CA VAL A 345 -16.29 -40.08 6.61
C VAL A 345 -16.98 -41.30 6.03
N PHE A 346 -16.35 -42.47 6.08
CA PHE A 346 -17.01 -43.79 5.97
C PHE A 346 -16.21 -44.86 6.69
#